data_AF-A0A6N6KVI0-F1
#
_entry.id   AF-A0A6N6KVI0-F1
#
_cell.length_a   1.000
_cell.length_b   1.000
_cell.length_c   1.000
_cell.angle_alpha   90.00
_cell.angle_beta   90.00
_cell.angle_gamma   90.00
#
_symmetry.space_group_name_H-M   'P 1'
#
loop_
_entity.id
_entity.type
_entity.pdbx_description
1 polymer ?
#
loop_
_entity_poly.entity_id
_entity_poly.type
_entity_poly.pdbx_seq_one_letter_code
_entity_poly.pdbx_strand_id
1 'polypeptide(L)'
;MATLRIPTPLRPYTDNQSEVAVSASNVSGALDQLTEAHPALAQHLFTEEGQLRSFVNLFLNDEDVRYLDGVETELKEDDRLMIIPSIAGGSEALAKVDHSALRVNQAFIIGLNIIAFILNGLWLAAIVTFVMVVGSLLRVPGFGFIYKSLLKPAGFVKPDVISDNPEPHRFAQGFGAVVMLGAIISLFAGAFTLGWGLVWLVVALAALNLFAGFCVGCAVYYWLNRLGLPGFVKAPPQDVFPGARPKRQVS
;
A
#
# COMPACT_ATOMS: atom_id res chain seq x y z
N MET A 1 -17.22 -13.21 -39.23
CA MET A 1 -16.79 -12.03 -38.44
C MET A 1 -16.04 -12.53 -37.22
N ALA A 2 -14.95 -11.88 -36.84
CA ALA A 2 -14.26 -12.18 -35.58
C ALA A 2 -14.98 -11.50 -34.41
N THR A 3 -14.82 -12.01 -33.20
CA THR A 3 -15.46 -11.47 -31.99
C THR A 3 -14.43 -10.92 -31.03
N LEU A 4 -14.56 -9.65 -30.65
CA LEU A 4 -13.71 -9.00 -29.64
C LEU A 4 -14.38 -9.06 -28.29
N ARG A 5 -13.72 -9.69 -27.32
CA ARG A 5 -14.22 -9.79 -25.95
C ARG A 5 -13.75 -8.59 -25.14
N ILE A 6 -14.71 -7.82 -24.65
CA ILE A 6 -14.47 -6.60 -23.88
C ILE A 6 -14.46 -6.90 -22.37
N PRO A 7 -13.33 -6.64 -21.69
CA PRO A 7 -13.16 -6.87 -20.26
C PRO A 7 -13.97 -5.86 -19.46
N THR A 8 -14.44 -6.26 -18.28
CA THR A 8 -15.35 -5.46 -17.43
C THR A 8 -14.96 -3.98 -17.27
N PRO A 9 -13.69 -3.61 -17.03
CA PRO A 9 -13.32 -2.19 -16.86
C PRO A 9 -13.45 -1.34 -18.13
N LEU A 10 -13.44 -1.97 -19.31
CA LEU A 10 -13.52 -1.26 -20.59
C LEU A 10 -14.96 -1.16 -21.13
N ARG A 11 -15.89 -1.94 -20.58
CA ARG A 11 -17.30 -1.96 -21.00
C ARG A 11 -18.02 -0.59 -20.93
N PRO A 12 -17.73 0.31 -19.96
CA PRO A 12 -18.31 1.64 -19.97
C PRO A 12 -18.00 2.47 -21.23
N TYR A 13 -16.94 2.11 -21.97
CA TYR A 13 -16.54 2.76 -23.21
C TYR A 13 -17.05 2.06 -24.47
N THR A 14 -17.76 0.93 -24.33
CA THR A 14 -18.33 0.13 -25.43
C THR A 14 -19.83 -0.10 -25.24
N ASP A 15 -20.56 0.90 -24.74
CA ASP A 15 -22.01 0.83 -24.46
C ASP A 15 -22.42 -0.36 -23.58
N ASN A 16 -21.54 -0.76 -22.64
CA ASN A 16 -21.66 -1.95 -21.79
C ASN A 16 -21.69 -3.30 -22.52
N GLN A 17 -21.33 -3.36 -23.80
CA GLN A 17 -21.22 -4.61 -24.55
C GLN A 17 -20.03 -5.43 -24.07
N SER A 18 -20.24 -6.73 -23.83
CA SER A 18 -19.17 -7.67 -23.46
C SER A 18 -18.44 -8.25 -24.66
N GLU A 19 -19.05 -8.18 -25.84
CA GLU A 19 -18.56 -8.72 -27.09
C GLU A 19 -18.92 -7.76 -28.23
N VAL A 20 -17.97 -7.50 -29.12
CA VAL A 20 -18.15 -6.64 -30.30
C VAL A 20 -17.72 -7.44 -31.53
N ALA A 21 -18.60 -7.54 -32.53
CA ALA A 21 -18.27 -8.20 -33.79
C ALA A 21 -17.48 -7.25 -34.69
N VAL A 22 -16.38 -7.75 -35.28
CA VAL A 22 -15.54 -6.99 -36.20
C VAL A 22 -15.30 -7.76 -37.51
N SER A 23 -15.08 -7.00 -38.57
CA SER A 23 -14.71 -7.47 -39.90
C SER A 23 -13.35 -6.88 -40.26
N ALA A 24 -12.28 -7.53 -39.82
CA ALA A 24 -10.91 -7.13 -40.07
C ALA A 24 -10.06 -8.36 -40.43
N SER A 25 -9.00 -8.16 -41.22
CA SER A 25 -8.08 -9.22 -41.64
C SER A 25 -6.95 -9.50 -40.63
N ASN A 26 -6.70 -8.59 -39.69
CA ASN A 26 -5.67 -8.73 -38.67
C ASN A 26 -6.06 -8.01 -37.37
N VAL A 27 -5.29 -8.25 -36.30
CA VAL A 27 -5.52 -7.67 -34.98
C VAL A 27 -5.51 -6.14 -35.00
N SER A 28 -4.59 -5.50 -35.74
CA SER A 28 -4.52 -4.04 -35.88
C SER A 28 -5.84 -3.49 -36.43
N GLY A 29 -6.31 -4.02 -37.56
CA GLY A 29 -7.56 -3.58 -38.18
C GLY A 29 -8.79 -3.82 -37.31
N ALA A 30 -8.78 -4.86 -36.47
CA ALA A 30 -9.85 -5.11 -35.51
C ALA A 30 -9.89 -4.05 -34.40
N LEU A 31 -8.73 -3.62 -33.89
CA LEU A 31 -8.64 -2.55 -32.90
C LEU A 31 -8.99 -1.19 -33.49
N ASP A 32 -8.58 -0.93 -34.74
CA ASP A 32 -8.93 0.28 -35.47
C ASP A 32 -10.44 0.38 -35.64
N GLN A 33 -11.09 -0.68 -36.11
CA GLN A 33 -12.56 -0.72 -36.25
C GLN A 33 -13.27 -0.56 -34.89
N LEU A 34 -12.76 -1.19 -33.83
CA LEU A 34 -13.32 -1.04 -32.49
C LEU A 34 -13.24 0.41 -31.99
N THR A 35 -12.12 1.08 -32.22
CA THR A 35 -11.92 2.48 -31.78
C THR A 35 -12.59 3.51 -32.69
N GLU A 36 -12.84 3.19 -33.96
CA GLU A 36 -13.68 4.00 -34.84
C GLU A 36 -15.15 3.98 -34.38
N ALA A 37 -15.66 2.81 -34.01
CA ALA A 37 -17.00 2.66 -33.43
C ALA A 37 -17.11 3.24 -32.02
N HIS A 38 -16.04 3.16 -31.22
CA HIS A 38 -16.00 3.62 -29.84
C HIS A 38 -14.77 4.51 -29.56
N PRO A 39 -14.79 5.80 -29.97
CA PRO A 39 -13.62 6.69 -29.89
C PRO A 39 -13.09 6.89 -28.47
N ALA A 40 -13.96 6.86 -27.46
CA ALA A 40 -13.57 6.99 -26.05
C ALA A 40 -12.67 5.85 -25.56
N LEU A 41 -12.65 4.70 -26.25
CA LEU A 41 -11.82 3.56 -25.90
C LEU A 41 -10.35 3.75 -26.33
N ALA A 42 -10.09 4.55 -27.37
CA ALA A 42 -8.77 4.72 -27.96
C ALA A 42 -7.71 5.15 -26.93
N GLN A 43 -8.06 6.11 -26.05
CA GLN A 43 -7.16 6.60 -24.99
C GLN A 43 -6.73 5.50 -23.98
N HIS A 44 -7.53 4.44 -23.84
CA HIS A 44 -7.26 3.32 -22.94
C HIS A 44 -6.40 2.22 -23.58
N LEU A 45 -6.43 2.11 -24.92
CA LEU A 45 -5.70 1.07 -25.65
C LEU A 45 -4.38 1.58 -26.23
N PHE A 46 -4.34 2.84 -26.69
CA PHE A 46 -3.23 3.41 -27.44
C PHE A 46 -2.55 4.58 -26.70
N THR A 47 -1.26 4.79 -26.97
CA THR A 47 -0.50 5.98 -26.56
C THR A 47 -0.84 7.19 -27.44
N GLU A 48 -0.31 8.37 -27.10
CA GLU A 48 -0.49 9.58 -27.94
C GLU A 48 0.18 9.42 -29.31
N GLU A 49 1.21 8.58 -29.42
CA GLU A 49 1.88 8.24 -30.68
C GLU A 49 1.17 7.13 -31.49
N GLY A 50 -0.01 6.68 -31.05
CA GLY A 50 -0.80 5.66 -31.76
C GLY A 50 -0.30 4.22 -31.57
N GLN A 51 0.59 3.97 -30.61
CA GLN A 51 1.08 2.61 -30.33
C GLN A 51 0.23 1.92 -29.27
N LEU A 52 0.06 0.59 -29.38
CA LEU A 52 -0.62 -0.19 -28.34
C LEU A 52 0.14 -0.09 -27.01
N ARG A 53 -0.57 0.25 -25.93
CA ARG A 53 0.05 0.40 -24.60
C ARG A 53 0.56 -0.96 -24.11
N SER A 54 1.74 -0.98 -23.47
CA SER A 54 2.40 -2.20 -23.00
C SER A 54 1.58 -3.03 -22.00
N PHE A 55 0.68 -2.38 -21.25
CA PHE A 55 -0.19 -3.06 -20.30
C PHE A 55 -1.43 -3.69 -20.95
N VAL A 56 -1.70 -3.49 -22.24
CA VAL A 56 -2.80 -4.15 -22.94
C VAL A 56 -2.27 -5.43 -23.54
N ASN A 57 -2.79 -6.57 -23.06
CA ASN A 57 -2.48 -7.88 -23.62
C ASN A 57 -3.64 -8.31 -24.51
N LEU A 58 -3.31 -8.95 -25.62
CA LEU A 58 -4.28 -9.41 -26.61
C LEU A 58 -4.07 -10.90 -26.79
N PHE A 59 -5.16 -11.66 -26.73
CA PHE A 59 -5.14 -13.11 -26.90
C PHE A 59 -6.04 -13.50 -28.05
N LEU A 60 -5.49 -14.20 -29.05
CA LEU A 60 -6.26 -14.80 -30.13
C LEU A 60 -6.49 -16.27 -29.79
N ASN A 61 -7.74 -16.67 -29.57
CA ASN A 61 -8.11 -18.06 -29.24
C ASN A 61 -7.26 -18.67 -28.11
N ASP A 62 -7.04 -17.92 -27.03
CA ASP A 62 -6.25 -18.27 -25.84
C ASP A 62 -4.71 -18.19 -26.00
N GLU A 63 -4.19 -17.76 -27.15
CA GLU A 63 -2.75 -17.54 -27.38
C GLU A 63 -2.41 -16.03 -27.39
N ASP A 64 -1.39 -15.60 -26.62
CA ASP A 64 -0.95 -14.19 -26.61
C ASP A 64 -0.33 -13.85 -27.96
N VAL A 65 -0.85 -12.79 -28.61
CA VAL A 65 -0.41 -12.38 -29.95
C VAL A 65 1.07 -12.02 -30.01
N ARG A 66 1.73 -11.75 -28.88
CA ARG A 66 3.19 -11.53 -28.81
C ARG A 66 4.02 -12.77 -29.15
N TYR A 67 3.45 -13.96 -29.00
CA TYR A 67 4.08 -15.22 -29.44
C TYR A 67 3.71 -15.59 -30.89
N LEU A 68 2.81 -14.81 -31.50
CA LEU A 68 2.44 -14.85 -32.91
C LEU A 68 3.13 -13.68 -33.64
N ASP A 69 2.41 -13.00 -34.54
CA ASP A 69 2.90 -11.86 -35.33
C ASP A 69 2.51 -10.50 -34.72
N GLY A 70 2.21 -10.46 -33.41
CA GLY A 70 1.80 -9.24 -32.71
C GLY A 70 0.49 -8.67 -33.25
N VAL A 71 0.44 -7.36 -33.49
CA VAL A 71 -0.75 -6.69 -34.04
C VAL A 71 -1.00 -7.04 -35.52
N GLU A 72 -0.01 -7.62 -36.21
CA GLU A 72 -0.16 -8.10 -37.59
C GLU A 72 -0.73 -9.51 -37.67
N THR A 73 -0.96 -10.17 -36.54
CA THR A 73 -1.56 -11.51 -36.49
C THR A 73 -2.86 -11.54 -37.27
N GLU A 74 -2.96 -12.48 -38.23
CA GLU A 74 -4.13 -12.66 -39.08
C GLU A 74 -5.37 -13.06 -38.25
N LEU A 75 -6.53 -12.51 -38.60
CA LEU A 75 -7.82 -12.86 -38.02
C LEU A 75 -8.67 -13.58 -39.05
N LYS A 76 -9.24 -14.72 -38.65
CA LYS A 76 -10.15 -15.53 -39.44
C LYS A 76 -11.60 -15.31 -39.00
N GLU A 77 -12.53 -15.81 -39.80
CA GLU A 77 -13.91 -15.91 -39.37
C GLU A 77 -14.00 -16.82 -38.14
N ASP A 78 -14.85 -16.44 -37.18
CA ASP A 78 -15.09 -17.12 -35.89
C ASP A 78 -13.94 -17.05 -34.87
N ASP A 79 -12.86 -16.32 -35.18
CA ASP A 79 -11.80 -16.06 -34.21
C ASP A 79 -12.27 -15.18 -33.05
N ARG A 80 -11.72 -15.47 -31.87
CA ARG A 80 -11.97 -14.70 -30.65
C ARG A 80 -10.73 -13.95 -30.21
N LEU A 81 -10.79 -12.63 -30.29
CA LEU A 81 -9.76 -11.74 -29.79
C LEU A 81 -10.16 -11.22 -28.40
N MET A 82 -9.40 -11.58 -27.37
CA MET A 82 -9.66 -11.14 -26.01
C MET A 82 -8.72 -9.99 -25.64
N ILE A 83 -9.31 -8.86 -25.24
CA ILE A 83 -8.56 -7.75 -24.67
C ILE A 83 -8.45 -8.01 -23.17
N ILE A 84 -7.24 -8.27 -22.70
CA ILE A 84 -6.93 -8.37 -21.28
C ILE A 84 -6.10 -7.14 -20.93
N PRO A 85 -6.72 -6.06 -20.40
CA PRO A 85 -5.97 -5.07 -19.69
C PRO A 85 -5.21 -5.84 -18.62
N SER A 86 -3.92 -5.59 -18.52
CA SER A 86 -3.22 -5.76 -17.27
C SER A 86 -3.86 -4.75 -16.33
N ILE A 87 -5.07 -5.05 -15.86
CA ILE A 87 -5.58 -4.51 -14.63
C ILE A 87 -4.46 -4.89 -13.69
N ALA A 88 -3.73 -3.89 -13.23
CA ALA A 88 -3.06 -4.00 -11.97
C ALA A 88 -4.16 -4.40 -10.99
N GLY A 89 -4.40 -5.70 -10.83
CA GLY A 89 -4.69 -6.27 -9.54
C GLY A 89 -3.47 -5.83 -8.75
N GLY A 90 -3.58 -4.65 -8.14
CA GLY A 90 -2.47 -3.91 -7.58
C GLY A 90 -1.93 -4.71 -6.40
N SER A 91 -1.12 -5.72 -6.68
CA SER A 91 0.12 -5.84 -5.96
C SER A 91 0.92 -4.60 -6.35
N GLU A 92 0.59 -3.46 -5.76
CA GLU A 92 1.63 -2.51 -5.43
C GLU A 92 2.71 -3.35 -4.75
N ALA A 93 3.84 -3.54 -5.42
CA ALA A 93 4.86 -4.46 -4.97
C ALA A 93 5.20 -4.13 -3.51
N LEU A 94 4.84 -5.04 -2.60
CA LEU A 94 5.04 -4.85 -1.17
C LEU A 94 6.52 -4.58 -0.94
N ALA A 95 6.83 -3.52 -0.18
CA ALA A 95 8.21 -3.20 0.12
C ALA A 95 8.76 -4.18 1.14
N LYS A 96 10.08 -4.40 1.13
CA LYS A 96 10.77 -5.16 2.17
C LYS A 96 10.87 -4.30 3.43
N VAL A 97 10.04 -4.58 4.43
CA VAL A 97 9.99 -3.87 5.71
C VAL A 97 10.62 -4.72 6.81
N ASP A 98 11.58 -4.16 7.53
CA ASP A 98 12.21 -4.81 8.68
C ASP A 98 11.38 -4.60 9.95
N HIS A 99 10.58 -5.61 10.32
CA HIS A 99 9.72 -5.56 11.50
C HIS A 99 10.50 -5.54 12.81
N SER A 100 11.75 -6.01 12.83
CA SER A 100 12.59 -5.91 14.03
C SER A 100 12.88 -4.45 14.37
N ALA A 101 13.10 -3.60 13.37
CA ALA A 101 13.26 -2.16 13.57
C ALA A 101 12.02 -1.50 14.20
N LEU A 102 10.82 -1.90 13.74
CA LEU A 102 9.55 -1.40 14.27
C LEU A 102 9.30 -1.85 15.72
N ARG A 103 9.61 -3.12 16.03
CA ARG A 103 9.48 -3.66 17.40
C ARG A 103 10.45 -3.02 18.37
N VAL A 104 11.70 -2.81 17.96
CA VAL A 104 12.68 -2.06 18.78
C VAL A 104 12.15 -0.66 19.05
N ASN A 105 11.67 0.04 18.01
CA ASN A 105 11.08 1.37 18.19
C ASN A 105 9.93 1.38 19.22
N GLN A 106 9.02 0.41 19.15
CA GLN A 106 7.93 0.25 20.11
C GLN A 106 8.43 -0.04 21.52
N ALA A 107 9.39 -0.96 21.68
CA ALA A 107 9.96 -1.31 22.97
C ALA A 107 10.61 -0.11 23.67
N PHE A 108 11.33 0.73 22.93
CA PHE A 108 11.90 1.97 23.47
C PHE A 108 10.81 2.98 23.85
N ILE A 109 9.81 3.20 23.01
CA ILE A 109 8.68 4.10 23.33
C ILE A 109 7.97 3.63 24.60
N ILE A 110 7.66 2.34 24.71
CA ILE A 110 6.99 1.76 25.88
C ILE A 110 7.86 1.90 27.12
N GLY A 111 9.10 1.42 27.06
CA GLY A 111 10.01 1.39 28.21
C GLY A 111 10.32 2.80 28.74
N LEU A 112 10.65 3.73 27.84
CA LEU A 112 10.99 5.11 28.25
C LEU A 112 9.79 5.86 28.82
N ASN A 113 8.58 5.65 28.30
CA ASN A 113 7.38 6.28 28.87
C ASN A 113 6.97 5.68 30.22
N ILE A 114 7.13 4.37 30.40
CA ILE A 114 6.91 3.73 31.71
C ILE A 114 7.91 4.28 32.74
N ILE A 115 9.19 4.39 32.37
CA ILE A 115 10.21 5.01 33.23
C ILE A 115 9.87 6.47 33.51
N ALA A 116 9.45 7.23 32.50
CA ALA A 116 9.03 8.62 32.67
C ALA A 116 7.88 8.74 33.67
N PHE A 117 6.90 7.85 33.63
CA PHE A 117 5.78 7.82 34.58
C PHE A 117 6.25 7.48 36.00
N ILE A 118 7.01 6.38 36.17
CA ILE A 118 7.47 5.91 37.50
C ILE A 118 8.34 6.97 38.19
N LEU A 119 9.24 7.60 37.44
CA LEU A 119 10.14 8.63 37.97
C LEU A 119 9.51 10.03 37.99
N ASN A 120 8.25 10.17 37.56
CA ASN A 120 7.61 11.46 37.31
C ASN A 120 8.47 12.42 36.45
N GLY A 121 9.23 11.85 35.51
CA GLY A 121 10.19 12.53 34.66
C GLY A 121 9.53 13.13 33.42
N LEU A 122 8.91 14.30 33.56
CA LEU A 122 8.28 15.02 32.44
C LEU A 122 9.25 15.27 31.27
N TRP A 123 10.51 15.57 31.59
CA TRP A 123 11.57 15.77 30.61
C TRP A 123 11.80 14.53 29.73
N LEU A 124 11.67 13.32 30.29
CA LEU A 124 11.88 12.08 29.55
C LEU A 124 10.74 11.82 28.58
N ALA A 125 9.50 12.02 29.01
CA ALA A 125 8.34 11.96 28.11
C ALA A 125 8.43 13.02 26.99
N ALA A 126 8.95 14.20 27.29
CA ALA A 126 9.19 15.25 26.30
C ALA A 126 10.26 14.84 25.27
N ILE A 127 11.35 14.19 25.70
CA ILE A 127 12.36 13.63 24.78
C ILE A 127 11.74 12.57 23.88
N VAL A 128 10.96 11.64 24.41
CA VAL A 128 10.29 10.60 23.60
C VAL A 128 9.38 11.25 22.56
N THR A 129 8.60 12.25 22.97
CA THR A 129 7.73 13.02 22.08
C THR A 129 8.53 13.71 20.98
N PHE A 130 9.62 14.39 21.34
CA PHE A 130 10.50 15.06 20.38
C PHE A 130 11.06 14.08 19.35
N VAL A 131 11.60 12.94 19.79
CA VAL A 131 12.14 11.90 18.90
C VAL A 131 11.05 11.35 17.97
N MET A 132 9.82 11.13 18.47
CA MET A 132 8.71 10.67 17.64
C MET A 132 8.26 11.72 16.62
N VAL A 133 8.19 13.00 17.00
CA VAL A 133 7.86 14.10 16.10
C VAL A 133 8.91 14.23 14.99
N VAL A 134 10.19 14.30 15.36
CA VAL A 134 11.30 14.39 14.39
C VAL A 134 11.32 13.16 13.48
N GLY A 135 11.19 11.96 14.03
CA GLY A 135 11.10 10.73 13.25
C GLY A 135 9.94 10.74 12.27
N SER A 136 8.78 11.25 12.67
CA SER A 136 7.59 11.34 11.80
C SER A 136 7.79 12.34 10.67
N LEU A 137 8.42 13.48 10.93
CA LEU A 137 8.76 14.50 9.92
C LEU A 137 9.80 13.97 8.92
N LEU A 138 10.84 13.31 9.41
CA LEU A 138 11.86 12.64 8.58
C LEU A 138 11.36 11.32 7.97
N ARG A 139 10.13 10.93 8.31
CA ARG A 139 9.46 9.71 7.87
C ARG A 139 10.29 8.43 8.10
N VAL A 140 10.94 8.34 9.26
CA VAL A 140 11.71 7.18 9.74
C VAL A 140 11.24 6.78 11.15
N PRO A 141 11.46 5.53 11.59
CA PRO A 141 11.14 5.14 12.97
C PRO A 141 11.93 6.01 13.96
N GLY A 142 11.28 6.60 14.97
CA GLY A 142 11.89 7.56 15.89
C GLY A 142 13.18 7.04 16.57
N PHE A 143 13.12 5.83 17.14
CA PHE A 143 14.25 5.12 17.72
C PHE A 143 14.88 4.09 16.76
N GLY A 144 14.56 4.17 15.46
CA GLY A 144 15.10 3.26 14.45
C GLY A 144 16.61 3.35 14.29
N PHE A 145 17.22 4.48 14.68
CA PHE A 145 18.67 4.66 14.70
C PHE A 145 19.34 3.74 15.72
N ILE A 146 18.71 3.47 16.88
CA ILE A 146 19.27 2.56 17.89
C ILE A 146 19.36 1.14 17.33
N TYR A 147 18.32 0.71 16.61
CA TYR A 147 18.34 -0.58 15.92
C TYR A 147 19.48 -0.65 14.88
N LYS A 148 19.57 0.35 14.00
CA LYS A 148 20.53 0.34 12.88
C LYS A 148 21.99 0.51 13.33
N SER A 149 22.24 1.37 14.30
CA SER A 149 23.59 1.76 14.70
C SER A 149 24.15 0.96 15.87
N LEU A 150 23.29 0.37 16.72
CA LEU A 150 23.73 -0.36 17.92
C LEU A 150 23.29 -1.83 17.91
N LEU A 151 21.98 -2.11 17.86
CA LEU A 151 21.49 -3.48 18.12
C LEU A 151 21.73 -4.47 16.98
N LYS A 152 21.57 -4.04 15.73
CA LYS A 152 21.82 -4.86 14.54
C LYS A 152 23.32 -5.19 14.38
N PRO A 153 24.26 -4.22 14.39
CA PRO A 153 25.68 -4.53 14.24
C PRO A 153 26.26 -5.32 15.43
N ALA A 154 25.74 -5.11 16.64
CA ALA A 154 26.15 -5.90 17.81
C ALA A 154 25.54 -7.33 17.85
N GLY A 155 24.62 -7.67 16.94
CA GLY A 155 24.01 -9.00 16.86
C GLY A 155 22.93 -9.29 17.92
N PHE A 156 22.53 -8.31 18.73
CA PHE A 156 21.50 -8.49 19.77
C PHE A 156 20.10 -8.71 19.19
N VAL A 157 19.80 -8.14 18.02
CA VAL A 157 18.49 -8.26 17.36
C VAL A 157 18.69 -8.66 15.91
N LYS A 158 18.11 -9.80 15.53
CA LYS A 158 18.15 -10.29 14.14
C LYS A 158 17.13 -9.54 13.27
N PRO A 159 17.50 -9.13 12.05
CA PRO A 159 16.56 -8.53 11.11
C PRO A 159 15.41 -9.49 10.77
N ASP A 160 14.19 -8.95 10.70
CA ASP A 160 13.00 -9.71 10.31
C ASP A 160 12.28 -8.98 9.19
N VAL A 161 12.79 -9.20 7.98
CA VAL A 161 12.35 -8.52 6.76
C VAL A 161 11.18 -9.29 6.15
N ILE A 162 10.03 -8.63 6.08
CA ILE A 162 8.78 -9.16 5.53
C ILE A 162 8.26 -8.18 4.46
N SER A 163 7.58 -8.70 3.45
CA SER A 163 6.89 -7.89 2.44
C SER A 163 5.66 -7.22 3.05
N ASP A 164 5.68 -5.89 3.18
CA ASP A 164 4.60 -5.09 3.78
C ASP A 164 4.61 -3.65 3.24
N ASN A 165 3.54 -2.90 3.46
CA ASN A 165 3.46 -1.48 3.12
C ASN A 165 4.12 -0.60 4.21
N PRO A 166 5.11 0.25 3.89
CA PRO A 166 5.76 1.11 4.87
C PRO A 166 4.93 2.34 5.27
N GLU A 167 4.01 2.80 4.42
CA GLU A 167 3.22 4.03 4.62
C GLU A 167 2.28 3.95 5.83
N PRO A 168 1.50 2.87 6.03
CA PRO A 168 0.66 2.71 7.22
C PRO A 168 1.45 2.76 8.53
N HIS A 169 2.66 2.22 8.57
CA HIS A 169 3.52 2.26 9.77
C HIS A 169 4.02 3.69 10.06
N ARG A 170 4.37 4.45 9.01
CA ARG A 170 4.76 5.87 9.14
C ARG A 170 3.58 6.72 9.62
N PHE A 171 2.39 6.47 9.08
CA PHE A 171 1.16 7.10 9.55
C PHE A 171 0.89 6.80 11.02
N ALA A 172 1.01 5.53 11.43
CA ALA A 172 0.80 5.12 12.81
C ALA A 172 1.76 5.82 13.80
N GLN A 173 3.04 5.99 13.42
CA GLN A 173 3.97 6.77 14.23
C GLN A 173 3.58 8.25 14.31
N GLY A 174 3.18 8.85 13.19
CA GLY A 174 2.71 10.24 13.16
C GLY A 174 1.51 10.46 14.06
N PHE A 175 0.52 9.56 14.00
CA PHE A 175 -0.64 9.58 14.90
C PHE A 175 -0.21 9.51 16.38
N GLY A 176 0.68 8.57 16.72
CA GLY A 176 1.23 8.47 18.08
C GLY A 176 1.98 9.72 18.51
N ALA A 177 2.73 10.37 17.62
CA ALA A 177 3.46 11.60 17.91
C ALA A 177 2.53 12.78 18.23
N VAL A 178 1.40 12.90 17.52
CA VAL A 178 0.38 13.92 17.79
C VAL A 178 -0.26 13.70 19.17
N VAL A 179 -0.62 12.45 19.49
CA VAL A 179 -1.19 12.13 20.82
C VAL A 179 -0.18 12.41 21.93
N MET A 180 1.09 12.02 21.75
CA MET A 180 2.17 12.32 22.70
C MET A 180 2.39 13.83 22.87
N LEU A 181 2.32 14.61 21.78
CA LEU A 181 2.43 16.07 21.87
C LEU A 181 1.29 16.67 22.71
N GLY A 182 0.05 16.21 22.49
CA GLY A 182 -1.10 16.59 23.32
C GLY A 182 -0.92 16.18 24.79
N ALA A 183 -0.31 15.03 25.04
CA ALA A 183 0.03 14.57 26.39
C ALA A 183 1.00 15.54 27.08
N ILE A 184 2.09 15.92 26.39
CA ILE A 184 3.07 16.87 26.92
C ILE A 184 2.46 18.24 27.19
N ILE A 185 1.68 18.78 26.25
CA ILE A 185 0.96 20.05 26.44
C ILE A 185 0.06 19.98 27.68
N SER A 186 -0.68 18.88 27.85
CA SER A 186 -1.56 18.68 29.00
C SER A 186 -0.78 18.61 30.33
N LEU A 187 0.36 17.91 30.35
CA LEU A 187 1.22 17.84 31.54
C LEU A 187 1.80 19.20 31.92
N PHE A 188 2.25 19.99 30.94
CA PHE A 188 2.74 21.36 31.19
C PHE A 188 1.63 22.32 31.62
N ALA A 189 0.40 22.11 31.16
CA ALA A 189 -0.77 22.88 31.59
C ALA A 189 -1.30 22.48 32.98
N GLY A 190 -0.66 21.50 33.66
CA GLY A 190 -1.08 21.01 34.97
C GLY A 190 -2.23 19.99 34.94
N ALA A 191 -2.71 19.60 33.76
CA ALA A 191 -3.74 18.57 33.59
C ALA A 191 -3.11 17.15 33.65
N PHE A 192 -2.55 16.80 34.81
CA PHE A 192 -1.74 15.58 34.99
C PHE A 192 -2.45 14.29 34.61
N THR A 193 -3.72 14.12 35.02
CA THR A 193 -4.50 12.91 34.72
C THR A 193 -4.71 12.73 33.22
N LEU A 194 -5.03 13.82 32.51
CA LEU A 194 -5.21 13.80 31.06
C LEU A 194 -3.87 13.50 30.37
N GLY A 195 -2.81 14.20 30.76
CA GLY A 195 -1.48 14.03 30.19
C GLY A 195 -0.96 12.60 30.33
N TRP A 196 -0.93 12.05 31.54
CA TRP A 196 -0.51 10.67 31.76
C TRP A 196 -1.49 9.65 31.17
N GLY A 197 -2.79 9.95 31.13
CA GLY A 197 -3.78 9.13 30.44
C GLY A 197 -3.47 8.98 28.94
N LEU A 198 -3.09 10.07 28.26
CA LEU A 198 -2.68 10.05 26.86
C LEU A 198 -1.35 9.29 26.65
N VAL A 199 -0.37 9.44 27.56
CA VAL A 199 0.86 8.64 27.53
C VAL A 199 0.54 7.14 27.64
N TRP A 200 -0.31 6.77 28.60
CA TRP A 200 -0.71 5.37 28.79
C TRP A 200 -1.51 4.81 27.62
N LEU A 201 -2.34 5.62 26.96
CA LEU A 201 -3.00 5.24 25.71
C LEU A 201 -1.97 4.88 24.63
N VAL A 202 -0.95 5.70 24.42
CA VAL A 202 0.11 5.42 23.43
C VAL A 202 0.90 4.18 23.81
N VAL A 203 1.23 4.00 25.10
CA VAL A 203 1.90 2.80 25.62
C VAL A 203 1.06 1.55 25.34
N ALA A 204 -0.24 1.59 25.61
CA ALA A 204 -1.14 0.46 25.39
C ALA A 204 -1.26 0.10 23.89
N LEU A 205 -1.41 1.09 23.02
CA LEU A 205 -1.48 0.87 21.57
C LEU A 205 -0.16 0.33 21.01
N ALA A 206 0.98 0.84 21.49
CA ALA A 206 2.30 0.33 21.11
C ALA A 206 2.51 -1.11 21.60
N ALA A 207 2.07 -1.42 22.84
CA ALA A 207 2.15 -2.76 23.41
C ALA A 207 1.29 -3.77 22.64
N LEU A 208 0.08 -3.37 22.22
CA LEU A 208 -0.79 -4.20 21.37
C LEU A 208 -0.09 -4.60 20.06
N ASN A 209 0.63 -3.67 19.43
CA ASN A 209 1.40 -3.98 18.23
C ASN A 209 2.62 -4.86 18.53
N LEU A 210 3.35 -4.56 19.61
CA LEU A 210 4.57 -5.28 19.98
C LEU A 210 4.30 -6.76 20.34
N PHE A 211 3.26 -7.01 21.14
CA PHE A 211 2.96 -8.34 21.70
C PHE A 211 1.90 -9.10 20.91
N ALA A 212 0.83 -8.45 20.46
CA ALA A 212 -0.24 -9.11 19.70
C ALA A 212 -0.07 -9.01 18.18
N GLY A 213 0.89 -8.20 17.70
CA GLY A 213 1.11 -8.00 16.26
C GLY A 213 -0.01 -7.23 15.58
N PHE A 214 -0.78 -6.43 16.33
CA PHE A 214 -1.87 -5.62 15.80
C PHE A 214 -1.61 -4.11 15.95
N CYS A 215 -1.47 -3.44 14.81
CA CYS A 215 -1.24 -2.01 14.67
C CYS A 215 -2.56 -1.27 14.42
N VAL A 216 -3.13 -0.63 15.45
CA VAL A 216 -4.37 0.17 15.31
C VAL A 216 -4.22 1.30 14.30
N GLY A 217 -3.10 2.04 14.34
CA GLY A 217 -2.86 3.12 13.38
C GLY A 217 -2.82 2.64 11.92
N CYS A 218 -2.27 1.45 11.68
CA CYS A 218 -2.25 0.84 10.36
C CYS A 218 -3.67 0.42 9.92
N ALA A 219 -4.49 -0.11 10.83
CA ALA A 219 -5.90 -0.41 10.56
C ALA A 219 -6.69 0.86 10.20
N VAL A 220 -6.47 1.95 10.93
CA VAL A 220 -7.07 3.27 10.62
C VAL A 220 -6.64 3.75 9.23
N TYR A 221 -5.35 3.66 8.88
CA TYR A 221 -4.87 4.01 7.53
C TYR A 221 -5.65 3.27 6.44
N TYR A 222 -5.78 1.94 6.57
CA TYR A 222 -6.49 1.13 5.59
C TYR A 222 -8.00 1.42 5.55
N TRP A 223 -8.59 1.77 6.69
CA TRP A 223 -9.98 2.23 6.74
C TRP A 223 -10.17 3.57 6.02
N LEU A 224 -9.23 4.51 6.15
CA LEU A 224 -9.26 5.80 5.44
C LEU A 224 -9.08 5.61 3.92
N ASN A 225 -8.22 4.69 3.49
CA ASN A 225 -8.11 4.29 2.07
C ASN A 225 -9.45 3.72 1.57
N ARG A 226 -10.12 2.88 2.36
CA ARG A 226 -11.43 2.32 2.01
C ARG A 226 -12.52 3.38 1.86
N LEU A 227 -12.40 4.51 2.56
CA LEU A 227 -13.29 5.67 2.41
C LEU A 227 -12.94 6.55 1.21
N GLY A 228 -11.86 6.25 0.47
CA GLY A 228 -11.43 7.04 -0.69
C GLY A 228 -10.83 8.40 -0.33
N LEU A 229 -10.31 8.56 0.90
CA LEU A 229 -9.72 9.82 1.33
C LEU A 229 -8.38 10.08 0.61
N PRO A 230 -8.16 11.31 0.10
CA PRO A 230 -6.93 11.63 -0.62
C PRO A 230 -5.70 11.47 0.29
N GLY A 231 -4.66 10.83 -0.24
CA GLY A 231 -3.41 10.54 0.47
C GLY A 231 -3.32 9.15 1.13
N PHE A 232 -4.42 8.40 1.19
CA PHE A 232 -4.47 7.03 1.67
C PHE A 232 -4.69 6.10 0.49
N VAL A 233 -3.61 5.56 -0.10
CA VAL A 233 -3.65 4.83 -1.38
C VAL A 233 -3.34 3.34 -1.25
N LYS A 234 -2.75 2.92 -0.12
CA LYS A 234 -2.33 1.52 0.09
C LYS A 234 -3.48 0.67 0.61
N ALA A 235 -3.65 -0.53 0.04
CA ALA A 235 -4.54 -1.57 0.55
C ALA A 235 -3.75 -2.59 1.41
N PRO A 236 -4.39 -3.30 2.35
CA PRO A 236 -3.73 -4.35 3.13
C PRO A 236 -3.25 -5.49 2.21
N PRO A 237 -2.15 -6.19 2.56
CA PRO A 237 -1.71 -7.38 1.84
C PRO A 237 -2.82 -8.45 1.72
N GLN A 238 -2.75 -9.28 0.68
CA GLN A 238 -3.70 -10.38 0.47
C GLN A 238 -3.76 -11.30 1.70
N ASP A 239 -4.97 -11.69 2.09
CA ASP A 239 -5.26 -12.56 3.25
C ASP A 239 -4.77 -12.04 4.62
N VAL A 240 -4.50 -10.74 4.73
CA VAL A 240 -4.10 -10.10 6.00
C VAL A 240 -5.21 -9.17 6.48
N PHE A 241 -5.65 -9.39 7.73
CA PHE A 241 -6.61 -8.50 8.37
C PHE A 241 -6.02 -7.08 8.55
N PRO A 242 -6.76 -5.99 8.28
CA PRO A 242 -6.24 -4.62 8.39
C PRO A 242 -5.58 -4.34 9.74
N GLY A 243 -4.29 -3.99 9.72
CA GLY A 243 -3.50 -3.71 10.92
C GLY A 243 -2.86 -4.93 11.57
N ALA A 244 -3.20 -6.15 11.16
CA ALA A 244 -2.48 -7.34 11.59
C ALA A 244 -1.14 -7.45 10.86
N ARG A 245 -0.14 -8.02 11.55
CA ARG A 245 1.16 -8.32 10.97
C ARG A 245 1.04 -9.40 9.88
N PRO A 246 1.60 -9.19 8.68
CA PRO A 246 1.63 -10.22 7.64
C PRO A 246 2.48 -11.42 8.09
N LYS A 247 2.08 -12.62 7.66
CA LYS A 247 2.89 -13.84 7.84
C LYS A 247 4.09 -13.78 6.89
N ARG A 248 5.22 -14.36 7.32
CA ARG A 248 6.40 -14.50 6.47
C ARG A 248 6.00 -15.36 5.26
N GLN A 249 6.04 -14.79 4.06
CA GLN A 249 5.83 -15.56 2.83
C GLN A 249 7.01 -16.52 2.69
N VAL A 250 6.72 -17.82 2.71
CA VAL A 250 7.69 -18.87 2.42
C VAL A 250 7.76 -18.93 0.90
N SER A 251 8.78 -18.30 0.32
CA SER A 251 9.15 -18.50 -1.08
C SER A 251 9.91 -19.80 -1.25
#